data_AF-A0A4R0WJH6-F1
#
_entry.id   AF-A0A4R0WJH6-F1
#
_cell.length_a   1.000
_cell.length_b   1.000
_cell.length_c   1.000
_cell.angle_alpha   90.00
_cell.angle_beta   90.00
_cell.angle_gamma   90.00
#
_symmetry.space_group_name_H-M   'P 1'
#
loop_
_entity.id
_entity.type
_entity.pdbx_description
1 polymer ?
#
loop_
_entity_poly.entity_id
_entity_poly.type
_entity_poly.pdbx_seq_one_letter_code
_entity_poly.pdbx_strand_id
1 'polypeptide(L)' 'LFKADLQNLAERLGLEIRVAHYAPYCSKHNPIEHRVFPHITRACAGVVFSSVSLVRELIEKACTKPV' A
#
# COMPACT_ATOMS: atom_id res chain seq x y z
N LEU A 1 -11.61 -19.50 -5.85
CA LEU A 1 -12.15 -18.13 -5.80
C LEU A 1 -11.05 -17.11 -6.06
N PHE A 2 -10.13 -16.83 -5.11
CA PHE A 2 -9.07 -15.81 -5.27
C PHE A 2 -8.35 -15.74 -6.64
N LYS A 3 -7.81 -16.86 -7.15
CA LYS A 3 -7.12 -16.86 -8.45
C LYS A 3 -8.03 -16.52 -9.64
N ALA A 4 -9.28 -17.00 -9.61
CA ALA A 4 -10.26 -16.71 -10.65
C ALA A 4 -10.69 -15.23 -10.60
N ASP A 5 -10.85 -14.68 -9.40
CA ASP A 5 -11.20 -13.28 -9.22
C ASP A 5 -10.05 -12.35 -9.68
N LEU A 6 -8.79 -12.73 -9.43
CA LEU A 6 -7.63 -12.02 -9.97
C LEU A 6 -7.56 -12.08 -11.49
N GLN A 7 -7.88 -13.22 -12.10
CA GLN A 7 -7.93 -13.35 -13.56
C GLN A 7 -9.01 -12.44 -14.16
N ASN A 8 -10.22 -12.48 -13.61
CA ASN A 8 -11.31 -11.59 -14.03
C ASN A 8 -10.95 -10.11 -13.87
N LEU A 9 -10.21 -9.76 -12.81
CA LEU A 9 -9.69 -8.42 -12.60
C LEU A 9 -8.65 -8.04 -13.67
N ALA A 10 -7.70 -8.92 -13.96
CA ALA A 10 -6.67 -8.70 -14.98
C ALA A 10 -7.29 -8.45 -16.35
N GLU A 11 -8.27 -9.27 -16.74
CA GLU A 11 -9.03 -9.13 -17.99
C GLU A 11 -9.80 -7.81 -18.04
N ARG A 12 -10.51 -7.47 -16.96
CA ARG A 12 -11.27 -6.22 -16.88
C ARG A 12 -10.39 -4.97 -16.94
N LEU A 13 -9.18 -5.03 -16.36
CA LEU A 13 -8.22 -3.93 -16.38
C LEU A 13 -7.39 -3.89 -17.68
N GLY A 14 -7.36 -4.98 -18.44
CA GLY A 14 -6.45 -5.14 -19.58
C GLY A 14 -4.97 -5.14 -19.18
N LEU A 15 -4.65 -5.54 -17.95
CA LEU A 15 -3.29 -5.52 -17.39
C LEU A 15 -2.84 -6.92 -16.97
N GLU A 16 -1.58 -7.25 -17.24
CA GLU A 16 -0.95 -8.46 -16.71
C GLU A 16 -0.73 -8.32 -15.20
N ILE A 17 -1.36 -9.18 -14.40
CA ILE A 17 -1.18 -9.22 -12.94
C ILE A 17 -0.21 -10.35 -12.58
N ARG A 18 0.93 -10.00 -11.98
CA ARG A 18 1.89 -10.97 -11.44
C ARG A 18 1.75 -11.06 -9.93
N VAL A 19 1.64 -12.29 -9.42
CA VAL A 19 1.55 -12.57 -7.99
C VAL A 19 2.87 -13.15 -7.50
N ALA A 20 3.62 -12.38 -6.71
CA ALA A 20 4.82 -12.86 -6.04
C ALA A 20 4.43 -13.63 -4.76
N HIS A 21 5.10 -14.76 -4.51
CA HIS A 21 4.95 -15.49 -3.26
C HIS A 21 5.80 -14.85 -2.16
N TYR A 22 5.16 -14.44 -1.05
CA TYR A 22 5.84 -14.03 0.18
C TYR A 22 5.66 -15.12 1.22
N ALA A 23 6.76 -15.60 1.78
CA ALA A 23 6.70 -16.56 2.88
C ALA A 23 6.09 -15.89 4.14
N PRO A 24 5.50 -16.68 5.06
CA PRO A 24 5.00 -16.15 6.33
C PRO A 24 6.09 -15.36 7.07
N TYR A 25 5.69 -14.26 7.73
CA TYR A 25 6.58 -13.39 8.51
C TYR A 25 7.68 -12.66 7.69
N CYS A 26 7.55 -12.60 6.37
CA CYS A 26 8.49 -11.86 5.50
C CYS A 26 8.12 -10.38 5.25
N SER A 27 7.38 -9.75 6.18
CA SER A 27 7.03 -8.32 6.10
C SER A 27 8.29 -7.45 5.97
N LYS A 28 9.37 -7.85 6.67
CA LYS A 28 10.72 -7.26 6.57
C LYS A 28 11.26 -7.17 5.13
N HIS A 29 10.83 -8.03 4.21
CA HIS A 29 11.30 -8.02 2.82
C HIS A 29 10.35 -7.28 1.87
N ASN A 30 9.20 -6.82 2.35
CA ASN A 30 8.26 -6.07 1.54
C ASN A 30 8.75 -4.63 1.35
N PRO A 31 9.06 -4.18 0.12
CA PRO A 31 9.64 -2.86 -0.10
C PRO A 31 8.74 -1.71 0.37
N ILE A 32 7.41 -1.87 0.31
CA ILE A 32 6.48 -0.81 0.72
C ILE A 32 6.59 -0.48 2.22
N GLU A 33 6.86 -1.49 3.05
CA GLU A 33 6.94 -1.34 4.50
C GLU A 33 8.10 -0.46 4.94
N HIS A 34 9.20 -0.48 4.19
CA HIS A 34 10.38 0.33 4.49
C HIS A 34 10.41 1.65 3.73
N ARG A 35 9.80 1.69 2.54
CA ARG A 35 9.86 2.86 1.65
C ARG A 35 8.73 3.86 1.90
N VAL A 36 7.53 3.39 2.20
CA VAL A 36 6.32 4.23 2.22
C VAL A 36 5.81 4.41 3.64
N PHE A 37 5.61 3.33 4.38
CA PHE A 37 4.94 3.38 5.68
C PHE A 37 5.61 4.29 6.72
N PRO A 38 6.94 4.40 6.84
CA PRO A 38 7.55 5.32 7.80
C PRO A 38 7.21 6.77 7.51
N HIS A 39 7.01 7.14 6.24
CA HIS A 39 6.65 8.48 5.83
C HIS A 39 5.18 8.79 6.14
N ILE A 40 4.29 7.82 5.89
CA ILE A 40 2.88 7.91 6.27
C ILE A 40 2.73 8.04 7.79
N THR A 41 3.41 7.19 8.57
CA THR A 41 3.38 7.25 10.04
C THR A 41 3.84 8.60 10.55
N ARG A 42 4.89 9.18 9.97
CA ARG A 42 5.35 10.54 10.32
C ARG A 42 4.33 11.61 9.97
N ALA A 43 3.70 11.53 8.80
CA ALA A 43 2.69 12.49 8.37
C ALA A 43 1.45 12.48 9.28
N CYS A 44 1.15 11.34 9.89
CA CYS A 44 0.03 11.18 10.81
C CYS A 44 0.40 11.39 12.30
N ALA A 45 1.68 11.61 12.62
CA ALA A 45 2.15 11.61 14.00
C ALA A 45 1.52 12.76 14.80
N GLY A 46 0.97 12.44 15.98
CA GLY A 46 0.35 13.41 16.87
C GLY A 46 -1.05 13.89 16.47
N VAL A 47 -1.65 13.31 15.42
CA VAL A 47 -3.01 13.67 14.98
C VAL A 47 -4.03 12.66 15.46
N VAL A 48 -5.15 13.14 16.02
CA VAL A 48 -6.31 12.30 16.32
C VAL A 48 -7.13 12.11 15.05
N PHE A 49 -7.31 10.85 14.63
CA PHE A 49 -8.09 10.53 13.44
C PHE A 49 -9.59 10.67 13.71
N SER A 50 -10.18 11.76 13.24
CA SER A 50 -11.61 12.06 13.39
C SER A 50 -12.45 11.71 12.17
N SER A 51 -11.82 11.58 10.99
CA SER A 51 -12.50 11.22 9.74
C SER A 51 -11.54 10.61 8.72
N VAL A 52 -12.10 9.88 7.75
CA VAL A 52 -11.34 9.31 6.62
C VAL A 52 -10.71 10.42 5.77
N SER A 53 -11.43 11.53 5.56
CA SER A 53 -10.95 12.67 4.77
C SER A 53 -9.68 13.30 5.38
N LEU A 54 -9.63 13.43 6.71
CA LEU A 54 -8.44 13.93 7.41
C LEU A 54 -7.24 13.00 7.20
N VAL A 55 -7.44 11.69 7.40
CA VAL A 55 -6.35 10.71 7.22
C VAL A 55 -5.84 10.73 5.78
N ARG A 56 -6.74 10.83 4.80
CA ARG A 56 -6.39 10.96 3.39
C ARG A 56 -5.50 12.18 3.14
N GLU A 57 -5.89 13.36 3.63
CA GLU A 57 -5.13 14.60 3.45
C GLU A 57 -3.72 14.49 4.05
N LEU A 58 -3.58 13.86 5.23
CA LEU A 58 -2.28 13.64 5.86
C LEU A 58 -1.40 12.70 5.05
N ILE A 59 -1.98 11.59 4.54
CA ILE A 59 -1.25 10.63 3.70
C ILE A 59 -0.81 11.26 2.38
N GLU A 60 -1.64 12.09 1.75
CA GLU A 60 -1.31 12.79 0.50
C GLU A 60 -0.11 13.75 0.65
N LYS A 61 0.16 14.26 1.86
CA LYS A 61 1.32 15.11 2.16
C LYS A 61 2.61 14.31 2.39
N ALA A 62 2.55 12.99 2.48
CA ALA A 62 3.73 12.16 2.72
C ALA A 62 4.58 12.02 1.44
N CYS A 63 5.85 12.41 1.51
CA CYS A 63 6.80 12.26 0.40
C CYS A 63 7.84 11.17 0.70
N THR A 64 8.08 10.28 -0.27
CA THR A 64 9.17 9.30 -0.26
C THR A 64 10.33 9.77 -1.12
N LYS A 65 11.53 9.22 -0.93
CA LYS A 65 12.65 9.49 -1.85
C LYS A 65 12.33 8.96 -3.27
N PRO A 66 12.72 9.66 -4.34
CA PRO A 66 12.61 9.14 -5.70
C PRO A 66 13.33 7.80 -5.84
N VAL A 67 12.79 6.91 -6.69
CA VAL A 67 13.39 5.60 -7.02
C VAL A 67 14.44 5.77 -8.10
#